data_AF-A0AB35UYE1-F1
#
_entry.id   AF-A0AB35UYE1-F1
#
_cell.length_a   1.000
_cell.length_b   1.000
_cell.length_c   1.000
_cell.angle_alpha   90.00
_cell.angle_beta   90.00
_cell.angle_gamma   90.00
#
_symmetry.space_group_name_H-M   'P 1'
#
loop_
_entity.id
_entity.type
_entity.pdbx_description
1 polymer ?
#
loop_
_entity_poly.entity_id
_entity_poly.type
_entity_poly.pdbx_seq_one_letter_code
_entity_poly.pdbx_strand_id
1 'polypeptide(L)'
;MNTNLNDAIVIALISFISSFIIQLIFRRLDRSKNIDTIQIALITEIEATLYIIKKRDYLNFLKNLTHNFKQDTPIEININIQSDYCPIFKSNLDKIGLLNKNLVSNIVIFHTTISCLLSEIHIDKDKNISTLKISNSEHLKETIELLELVINIGNTITETTKNPR
;
A
#
# COMPACT_ATOMS: atom_id res chain seq x y z
N MET A 1 -44.58 34.80 -31.02
CA MET A 1 -43.51 35.40 -30.20
C MET A 1 -42.23 35.37 -31.03
N ASN A 2 -41.80 36.50 -31.59
CA ASN A 2 -40.49 36.60 -32.23
C ASN A 2 -39.46 36.84 -31.12
N THR A 3 -38.87 35.77 -30.60
CA THR A 3 -37.62 35.91 -29.86
C THR A 3 -36.58 36.46 -30.83
N ASN A 4 -36.07 37.66 -30.58
CA ASN A 4 -35.02 38.22 -31.40
C ASN A 4 -33.82 37.29 -31.33
N LEU A 5 -33.18 37.02 -32.48
CA LEU A 5 -32.01 36.13 -32.60
C LEU A 5 -30.95 36.39 -31.51
N ASN A 6 -30.78 37.66 -31.12
CA ASN A 6 -29.87 38.08 -30.06
C ASN A 6 -30.23 37.53 -28.68
N ASP A 7 -31.52 37.47 -28.31
CA ASP A 7 -31.97 36.96 -27.02
C ASP A 7 -31.71 35.45 -26.92
N ALA A 8 -31.94 34.72 -28.02
CA ALA A 8 -31.66 33.28 -28.11
C ALA A 8 -30.15 32.99 -27.96
N ILE A 9 -29.29 33.81 -28.57
CA ILE A 9 -27.83 33.69 -28.46
C ILE A 9 -27.36 33.96 -27.02
N VAL A 10 -27.90 34.98 -26.36
CA VAL A 10 -27.55 35.31 -24.97
C VAL A 10 -27.97 34.20 -24.01
N ILE A 11 -29.17 33.65 -24.16
CA ILE A 11 -29.67 32.53 -23.34
C ILE A 11 -28.80 31.28 -23.55
N ALA A 12 -28.42 30.98 -24.79
CA ALA A 12 -27.55 29.85 -25.11
C ALA A 12 -26.14 30.01 -24.49
N LEU A 13 -25.56 31.21 -24.55
CA LEU A 13 -24.25 31.50 -23.94
C LEU A 13 -24.28 31.40 -22.41
N ILE A 14 -25.31 31.94 -21.75
CA ILE A 14 -25.46 31.84 -20.29
C ILE A 14 -25.64 30.37 -19.88
N SER A 15 -26.41 29.60 -20.64
CA SER A 15 -26.61 28.17 -20.39
C SER A 15 -25.31 27.37 -20.58
N PHE A 16 -24.52 27.69 -21.61
CA PHE A 16 -23.22 27.07 -21.83
C PHE A 16 -22.22 27.40 -20.71
N ILE A 17 -22.11 28.67 -20.33
CA ILE A 17 -21.18 29.12 -19.30
C ILE A 17 -21.55 28.53 -17.94
N SER A 18 -22.83 28.53 -17.57
CA SER A 18 -23.29 27.93 -16.31
C SER A 18 -22.99 26.43 -16.27
N SER A 19 -23.31 25.70 -17.34
CA SER A 19 -23.01 24.26 -17.43
C SER A 19 -21.51 23.97 -17.38
N PHE A 20 -20.68 24.82 -18.01
CA PHE A 20 -19.23 24.70 -17.97
C PHE A 20 -18.65 24.94 -16.57
N ILE A 21 -19.11 25.97 -15.86
CA ILE A 21 -18.68 26.28 -14.49
C ILE A 21 -19.07 25.15 -13.54
N ILE A 22 -20.30 24.65 -13.64
CA ILE A 22 -20.79 23.53 -12.83
C ILE A 22 -19.91 22.28 -13.08
N GLN A 23 -19.64 21.94 -14.33
CA GLN A 23 -18.80 20.79 -14.69
C GLN A 23 -17.36 20.94 -14.15
N LEU A 24 -16.82 22.16 -14.17
CA LEU A 24 -15.49 22.45 -13.65
C LEU A 24 -15.43 22.28 -12.12
N ILE A 25 -16.46 22.72 -11.40
CA ILE A 25 -16.58 22.55 -9.94
C ILE A 25 -16.72 21.06 -9.58
N PHE A 26 -17.64 20.33 -10.21
CA PHE A 26 -17.82 18.89 -9.97
C PHE A 26 -16.54 18.12 -10.22
N ARG A 27 -15.84 18.40 -11.33
CA ARG A 27 -14.57 17.73 -11.65
C ARG A 27 -13.48 17.96 -10.59
N ARG A 28 -13.47 19.13 -9.93
CA ARG A 28 -12.53 19.40 -8.82
C ARG A 28 -12.94 18.66 -7.54
N LEU A 29 -14.22 18.66 -7.20
CA LEU A 29 -14.75 17.95 -6.02
C LEU A 29 -14.57 16.44 -6.14
N ASP A 30 -14.89 15.87 -7.30
CA ASP A 30 -14.72 14.44 -7.57
C ASP A 30 -13.24 14.03 -7.49
N ARG A 31 -12.32 14.89 -7.94
CA ARG A 31 -10.89 14.65 -7.81
C ARG A 31 -10.46 14.53 -6.34
N SER A 32 -10.97 15.39 -5.45
CA SER A 32 -10.67 15.31 -4.02
C SER A 32 -11.17 14.00 -3.40
N LYS A 33 -12.43 13.66 -3.65
CA LYS A 33 -13.03 12.40 -3.14
C LYS A 33 -12.28 11.16 -3.62
N ASN A 34 -11.82 11.18 -4.87
CA ASN A 34 -11.04 10.10 -5.44
C ASN A 34 -9.68 9.94 -4.73
N ILE A 35 -9.01 11.04 -4.38
CA ILE A 35 -7.74 11.01 -3.63
C ILE A 35 -7.95 10.40 -2.25
N ASP A 36 -8.99 10.85 -1.52
CA ASP A 36 -9.30 10.34 -0.18
C ASP A 36 -9.63 8.85 -0.22
N THR A 37 -10.40 8.42 -1.23
CA THR A 37 -10.77 7.00 -1.40
C THR A 37 -9.54 6.13 -1.63
N ILE A 38 -8.60 6.57 -2.48
CA ILE A 38 -7.35 5.84 -2.75
C ILE A 38 -6.48 5.80 -1.51
N GLN A 39 -6.35 6.93 -0.80
CA GLN A 39 -5.61 7.01 0.44
C GLN A 39 -6.14 6.01 1.47
N ILE A 40 -7.45 6.00 1.70
CA ILE A 40 -8.11 5.06 2.64
C ILE A 40 -7.83 3.63 2.21
N ALA A 41 -8.02 3.29 0.94
CA ALA A 41 -7.81 1.93 0.44
C ALA A 41 -6.36 1.44 0.68
N LEU A 42 -5.36 2.29 0.42
CA LEU A 42 -3.95 1.97 0.65
C LEU A 42 -3.64 1.79 2.14
N ILE A 43 -4.15 2.67 3.00
CA ILE A 43 -3.95 2.56 4.45
C ILE A 43 -4.59 1.27 4.97
N THR A 44 -5.80 0.94 4.52
CA THR A 44 -6.48 -0.30 4.91
C THR A 44 -5.71 -1.55 4.47
N GLU A 45 -5.09 -1.55 3.29
CA GLU A 45 -4.22 -2.66 2.86
C GLU A 45 -3.01 -2.83 3.79
N ILE A 46 -2.38 -1.71 4.18
CA ILE A 46 -1.25 -1.70 5.12
C ILE A 46 -1.69 -2.19 6.49
N GLU A 47 -2.83 -1.74 7.00
CA GLU A 47 -3.40 -2.19 8.28
C GLU A 47 -3.69 -3.70 8.27
N ALA A 48 -4.31 -4.20 7.20
CA ALA A 48 -4.58 -5.63 7.04
C ALA A 48 -3.28 -6.45 7.01
N THR A 49 -2.25 -5.95 6.32
CA THR A 49 -0.93 -6.58 6.26
C THR A 49 -0.29 -6.64 7.64
N LEU A 50 -0.26 -5.53 8.38
CA LEU A 50 0.25 -5.48 9.76
C LEU A 50 -0.53 -6.40 10.69
N TYR A 51 -1.85 -6.47 10.53
CA TYR A 51 -2.70 -7.38 11.29
C TYR A 51 -2.28 -8.84 11.07
N ILE A 52 -2.05 -9.25 9.82
CA ILE A 52 -1.61 -10.62 9.49
C ILE A 52 -0.22 -10.91 10.09
N ILE A 53 0.73 -9.97 9.93
CA ILE A 53 2.09 -10.11 10.49
C ILE A 53 2.04 -10.31 12.00
N LYS A 54 1.25 -9.48 12.71
CA LYS A 54 1.07 -9.56 14.16
C LYS A 54 0.34 -10.85 14.56
N LYS A 55 -0.71 -11.22 13.85
CA LYS A 55 -1.54 -12.41 14.16
C LYS A 55 -0.76 -13.71 14.01
N ARG A 56 0.18 -13.77 13.08
CA ARG A 56 1.06 -14.93 12.85
C ARG A 56 2.34 -14.91 13.67
N ASP A 57 2.56 -13.83 14.42
CA ASP A 57 3.69 -13.66 15.32
C ASP A 57 5.07 -13.85 14.65
N TYR A 58 5.17 -13.40 13.39
CA TYR A 58 6.37 -13.65 12.56
C TYR A 58 7.65 -13.08 13.19
N LEU A 59 7.56 -11.92 13.82
CA LEU A 59 8.73 -11.27 14.42
C LEU A 59 9.29 -12.09 15.59
N ASN A 60 8.43 -12.53 16.51
CA ASN A 60 8.87 -13.34 17.64
C ASN A 60 9.31 -14.74 17.18
N PHE A 61 8.63 -15.30 16.18
CA PHE A 61 9.06 -16.55 15.55
C PHE A 61 10.51 -16.46 15.05
N LEU A 62 10.84 -15.43 14.25
CA LEU A 62 12.19 -15.23 13.75
C LEU A 62 13.21 -14.94 14.87
N LYS A 63 12.84 -14.12 15.85
CA LYS A 63 13.70 -13.85 17.02
C LYS A 63 14.01 -15.12 17.81
N ASN A 64 13.04 -16.01 18.01
CA ASN A 64 13.25 -17.27 18.71
C ASN A 64 14.16 -18.23 17.94
N LEU A 65 14.23 -18.13 16.61
CA LEU A 65 15.18 -18.91 15.83
C LEU A 65 16.63 -18.51 16.09
N THR A 66 16.91 -17.26 16.48
CA THR A 66 18.28 -16.80 16.78
C THR A 66 18.93 -17.60 17.92
N HIS A 67 18.13 -18.09 18.89
CA HIS A 67 18.60 -18.91 20.00
C HIS A 67 18.97 -20.34 19.58
N ASN A 68 18.41 -20.83 18.47
CA ASN A 68 18.60 -22.20 18.00
C ASN A 68 19.50 -22.29 16.75
N PHE A 69 19.93 -21.15 16.21
CA PHE A 69 20.72 -21.10 15.00
C PHE A 69 22.19 -21.47 15.30
N LYS A 70 22.59 -22.70 14.96
CA LYS A 70 24.02 -23.08 14.91
C LYS A 70 24.60 -22.53 13.60
N GLN A 71 25.76 -21.89 13.69
CA GLN A 71 26.33 -20.99 12.66
C GLN A 71 26.44 -21.54 11.23
N ASP A 72 26.34 -22.86 11.01
CA ASP A 72 26.63 -23.50 9.71
C ASP A 72 25.51 -24.40 9.16
N THR A 73 24.31 -24.39 9.75
CA THR A 73 23.19 -25.19 9.25
C THR A 73 22.09 -24.31 8.67
N PRO A 74 21.82 -24.35 7.36
CA PRO A 74 20.70 -23.62 6.78
C PRO A 74 19.39 -24.14 7.35
N ILE A 75 18.49 -23.22 7.70
CA ILE A 75 17.15 -23.56 8.20
C ILE A 75 16.13 -23.25 7.10
N GLU A 76 15.25 -24.21 6.84
CA GLU A 76 14.10 -24.03 5.96
C GLU A 76 12.85 -23.84 6.81
N ILE A 77 12.16 -22.72 6.59
CA ILE A 77 10.93 -22.36 7.31
C ILE A 77 9.78 -22.38 6.32
N ASN A 78 8.74 -23.15 6.62
CA ASN A 78 7.51 -23.12 5.85
C ASN A 78 6.69 -21.89 6.25
N ILE A 79 6.51 -20.95 5.32
CA ILE A 79 5.70 -19.76 5.51
C ILE A 79 4.56 -19.79 4.51
N ASN A 80 3.33 -19.68 4.97
CA ASN A 80 2.19 -19.55 4.07
C ASN A 80 2.04 -18.09 3.66
N ILE A 81 2.22 -17.74 2.39
CA ILE A 81 2.09 -16.36 1.90
C ILE A 81 1.11 -16.32 0.74
N GLN A 82 0.26 -15.30 0.72
CA GLN A 82 -0.66 -15.06 -0.38
C GLN A 82 0.12 -14.65 -1.63
N SER A 83 -0.27 -15.20 -2.79
CA SER A 83 0.39 -14.94 -4.07
C SER A 83 0.36 -13.47 -4.50
N ASP A 84 -0.67 -12.73 -4.10
CA ASP A 84 -0.77 -11.29 -4.31
C ASP A 84 -1.02 -10.56 -2.98
N TYR A 85 0.06 -10.10 -2.37
CA TYR A 85 0.02 -9.50 -1.03
C TYR A 85 -0.37 -8.01 -1.04
N CYS A 86 -0.36 -7.34 -2.20
CA CYS A 86 -0.61 -5.90 -2.31
C CYS A 86 -1.44 -5.49 -3.55
N PRO A 87 -2.63 -6.08 -3.76
CA PRO A 87 -3.48 -5.80 -4.92
C PRO A 87 -3.93 -4.33 -5.02
N ILE A 88 -4.19 -3.66 -3.90
CA ILE A 88 -4.67 -2.27 -3.87
C ILE A 88 -3.54 -1.31 -4.24
N PHE A 89 -2.34 -1.51 -3.69
CA PHE A 89 -1.17 -0.74 -4.09
C PHE A 89 -0.88 -0.85 -5.58
N LYS A 90 -0.81 -2.07 -6.11
CA LYS A 90 -0.53 -2.32 -7.53
C LYS A 90 -1.58 -1.70 -8.45
N SER A 91 -2.87 -1.79 -8.10
CA SER A 91 -3.97 -1.26 -8.90
C SER A 91 -4.08 0.27 -8.90
N ASN A 92 -3.32 0.96 -8.03
CA ASN A 92 -3.38 2.43 -7.89
C ASN A 92 -2.00 3.10 -8.03
N LEU A 93 -0.99 2.42 -8.59
CA LEU A 93 0.35 2.98 -8.82
C LEU A 93 0.32 4.26 -9.68
N ASP A 94 -0.57 4.33 -10.67
CA ASP A 94 -0.75 5.47 -11.56
C ASP A 94 -1.27 6.73 -10.82
N LYS A 95 -1.91 6.54 -9.66
CA LYS A 95 -2.54 7.60 -8.87
C LYS A 95 -1.79 7.93 -7.59
N ILE A 96 -0.75 7.17 -7.23
CA ILE A 96 -0.03 7.36 -5.96
C ILE A 96 0.59 8.75 -5.86
N GLY A 97 1.00 9.35 -6.99
CA GLY A 97 1.55 10.70 -7.05
C GLY A 97 0.56 11.82 -6.68
N LEU A 98 -0.72 11.50 -6.49
CA LEU A 98 -1.74 12.46 -6.02
C LEU A 98 -1.76 12.62 -4.49
N LEU A 99 -1.10 11.72 -3.74
CA LEU A 99 -1.06 11.74 -2.28
C LEU A 99 0.04 12.68 -1.77
N ASN A 100 0.02 12.97 -0.46
CA ASN A 100 1.09 13.74 0.18
C ASN A 100 2.46 13.05 0.02
N LYS A 101 3.50 13.82 -0.33
CA LYS A 101 4.87 13.31 -0.57
C LYS A 101 5.40 12.39 0.53
N ASN A 102 5.19 12.75 1.80
CA ASN A 102 5.68 11.96 2.93
C ASN A 102 4.93 10.63 3.03
N LEU A 103 3.62 10.66 2.80
CA LEU A 103 2.78 9.46 2.79
C LEU A 103 3.16 8.53 1.63
N VAL A 104 3.36 9.07 0.41
CA VAL A 104 3.82 8.30 -0.76
C VAL A 104 5.14 7.60 -0.46
N SER A 105 6.12 8.35 0.06
CA SER A 105 7.43 7.79 0.40
C SER A 105 7.30 6.61 1.35
N ASN A 106 6.52 6.76 2.42
CA ASN A 106 6.34 5.70 3.41
C ASN A 106 5.61 4.48 2.83
N ILE A 107 4.55 4.68 2.04
CA ILE A 107 3.81 3.59 1.37
C ILE A 107 4.75 2.81 0.43
N VAL A 108 5.52 3.52 -0.39
CA VAL A 108 6.45 2.88 -1.33
C VAL A 108 7.54 2.11 -0.59
N ILE A 109 8.13 2.68 0.47
CA ILE A 109 9.13 1.98 1.28
C ILE A 109 8.50 0.74 1.91
N PHE A 110 7.31 0.85 2.51
CA PHE A 110 6.61 -0.28 3.13
C PHE A 110 6.44 -1.46 2.15
N HIS A 111 5.87 -1.23 0.97
CA HIS A 111 5.66 -2.31 -0.01
C HIS A 111 6.99 -2.82 -0.60
N THR A 112 7.97 -1.95 -0.81
CA THR A 112 9.29 -2.36 -1.33
C THR A 112 10.02 -3.26 -0.32
N THR A 113 10.00 -2.91 0.96
CA THR A 113 10.63 -3.71 2.02
C THR A 113 9.93 -5.07 2.17
N ILE A 114 8.59 -5.13 2.10
CA ILE A 114 7.89 -6.41 2.06
C ILE A 114 8.29 -7.21 0.81
N SER A 115 8.33 -6.57 -0.37
CA SER A 115 8.76 -7.25 -1.60
C SER A 115 10.17 -7.83 -1.49
N CYS A 116 11.08 -7.14 -0.81
CA CYS A 116 12.43 -7.62 -0.51
C CYS A 116 12.37 -8.89 0.34
N LEU A 117 11.65 -8.84 1.47
CA LEU A 117 11.44 -10.01 2.35
C LEU A 117 10.82 -11.21 1.62
N LEU A 118 9.86 -10.96 0.74
CA LEU A 118 9.20 -12.01 -0.04
C LEU A 118 10.09 -12.58 -1.14
N SER A 119 11.09 -11.84 -1.63
CA SER A 119 11.99 -12.32 -2.68
C SER A 119 12.92 -13.44 -2.21
N GLU A 120 13.17 -13.52 -0.90
CA GLU A 120 13.94 -14.59 -0.26
C GLU A 120 13.13 -15.89 -0.09
N ILE A 121 11.82 -15.83 -0.37
CA ILE A 121 10.91 -16.94 -0.17
C ILE A 121 10.76 -17.71 -1.47
N HIS A 122 11.21 -18.96 -1.45
CA HIS A 122 11.08 -19.87 -2.56
C HIS A 122 9.69 -20.50 -2.55
N ILE A 123 8.93 -20.34 -3.64
CA ILE A 123 7.60 -20.94 -3.79
C ILE A 123 7.74 -22.22 -4.61
N ASP A 124 7.59 -23.37 -3.96
CA ASP A 124 7.45 -24.66 -4.64
C ASP A 124 6.00 -24.78 -5.14
N LYS A 125 5.81 -24.51 -6.44
CA LYS A 125 4.48 -24.52 -7.09
C LYS A 125 3.84 -25.90 -7.10
N ASP A 126 4.62 -26.97 -7.05
CA ASP A 126 4.11 -28.34 -7.09
C ASP A 126 3.61 -28.78 -5.72
N LYS A 127 4.17 -28.22 -4.64
CA LYS A 127 3.79 -28.55 -3.26
C LYS A 127 2.89 -27.53 -2.58
N ASN A 128 2.66 -26.36 -3.19
CA ASN A 128 2.00 -25.22 -2.54
C ASN A 128 2.67 -24.83 -1.20
N ILE A 129 4.00 -25.00 -1.11
CA ILE A 129 4.78 -24.65 0.07
C ILE A 129 5.68 -23.47 -0.29
N SER A 130 5.62 -22.40 0.48
CA SER A 130 6.61 -21.33 0.41
C SER A 130 7.65 -21.54 1.52
N THR A 131 8.92 -21.66 1.13
CA THR A 131 10.03 -21.89 2.05
C THR A 131 10.93 -20.66 2.11
N LEU A 132 11.16 -20.16 3.32
CA LEU A 132 12.23 -19.20 3.57
C LEU A 132 13.50 -19.98 3.91
N LYS A 133 14.54 -19.79 3.12
CA LYS A 133 15.86 -20.38 3.38
C LYS A 133 16.72 -19.35 4.11
N ILE A 134 17.12 -19.68 5.33
CA ILE A 134 18.02 -18.85 6.11
C ILE A 134 19.40 -19.48 6.09
N SER A 135 20.32 -18.83 5.37
CA SER A 135 21.65 -19.38 5.08
C SER A 135 22.60 -19.33 6.28
N ASN A 136 22.55 -18.26 7.07
CA ASN A 136 23.41 -18.04 8.22
C ASN A 136 22.75 -17.08 9.24
N SER A 137 23.42 -16.85 10.37
CA SER A 137 22.92 -15.97 11.44
C SER A 137 22.81 -14.50 11.02
N GLU A 138 23.65 -14.05 10.08
CA GLU A 138 23.64 -12.67 9.59
C GLU A 138 22.40 -12.41 8.73
N HIS A 139 22.08 -13.34 7.83
CA HIS A 139 20.86 -13.32 7.03
C HIS A 139 19.61 -13.30 7.93
N LEU A 140 19.58 -14.14 8.99
CA LEU A 140 18.47 -14.13 9.95
C LEU A 140 18.30 -12.75 10.62
N LYS A 141 19.41 -12.12 11.00
CA LYS A 141 19.41 -10.79 11.64
C LYS A 141 18.88 -9.73 10.68
N GLU A 142 19.31 -9.76 9.43
CA GLU A 142 18.83 -8.84 8.39
C GLU A 142 17.33 -9.03 8.12
N THR A 143 16.84 -10.27 8.00
CA THR A 143 15.41 -10.55 7.85
C THR A 143 14.59 -9.99 9.02
N ILE A 144 15.10 -10.11 10.26
CA ILE A 144 14.45 -9.54 11.46
C ILE A 144 14.42 -8.02 11.38
N GLU A 145 15.54 -7.37 11.05
CA GLU A 145 15.64 -5.91 10.95
C GLU A 145 14.72 -5.34 9.85
N LEU A 146 14.64 -6.01 8.70
CA LEU A 146 13.71 -5.65 7.62
C LEU A 146 12.25 -5.80 8.05
N LEU A 147 11.90 -6.88 8.77
CA LEU A 147 10.55 -7.07 9.27
C LEU A 147 10.17 -6.02 10.34
N GLU A 148 11.10 -5.66 11.22
CA GLU A 148 10.91 -4.57 12.18
C GLU A 148 10.71 -3.22 11.47
N LEU A 149 11.49 -2.95 10.43
CA LEU A 149 11.34 -1.76 9.60
C LEU A 149 9.95 -1.68 8.96
N VAL A 150 9.46 -2.78 8.37
CA VAL A 150 8.09 -2.87 7.82
C VAL A 150 7.06 -2.53 8.87
N ILE A 151 7.16 -3.13 10.07
CA ILE A 151 6.21 -2.92 11.16
C ILE A 151 6.22 -1.45 11.60
N ASN A 152 7.41 -0.85 11.76
CA ASN A 152 7.56 0.54 12.20
C ASN A 152 7.01 1.54 11.18
N ILE A 153 7.33 1.36 9.90
CA ILE A 153 6.81 2.22 8.83
C ILE A 153 5.29 2.07 8.71
N GLY A 154 4.79 0.83 8.74
CA GLY A 154 3.37 0.57 8.71
C GLY A 154 2.63 1.26 9.86
N ASN A 155 3.12 1.12 11.10
CA ASN A 155 2.52 1.81 12.25
C ASN A 155 2.55 3.34 12.04
N THR A 156 3.66 3.90 11.57
CA THR A 156 3.79 5.35 11.29
C THR A 156 2.73 5.84 10.30
N ILE A 157 2.47 5.09 9.22
CA ILE A 157 1.42 5.41 8.23
C ILE A 157 0.04 5.41 8.88
N THR A 158 -0.25 4.40 9.70
CA THR A 158 -1.57 4.25 10.36
C THR A 158 -1.80 5.25 11.49
N GLU A 159 -0.75 5.74 12.15
CA GLU A 159 -0.85 6.74 13.21
C GLU A 159 -1.03 8.15 12.64
N THR A 160 -0.29 8.49 11.58
CA THR A 160 -0.38 9.78 10.89
C THR A 160 -1.80 10.06 10.36
N THR A 161 -2.56 9.01 10.08
CA THR A 161 -3.88 9.08 9.47
C THR A 161 -5.02 9.10 10.49
N LYS A 162 -4.76 8.68 11.75
CA LYS A 162 -5.70 8.80 12.88
C LYS A 162 -5.73 10.20 13.50
N ASN A 163 -4.68 11.00 13.31
CA ASN A 163 -4.60 12.40 13.74
C ASN A 163 -4.34 13.32 12.52
N PRO A 164 -5.37 13.58 11.67
CA PRO A 164 -5.24 14.57 10.63
C PRO A 164 -5.03 15.95 11.28
N ARG A 165 -3.84 16.53 11.12
CA ARG A 165 -3.57 17.93 11.48
C ARG A 165 -4.32 18.88 10.57
#